data_AF-A0A350QYJ6-F1
#
_entry.id   AF-A0A350QYJ6-F1
#
_cell.length_a   1.000
_cell.length_b   1.000
_cell.length_c   1.000
_cell.angle_alpha   90.00
_cell.angle_beta   90.00
_cell.angle_gamma   90.00
#
_symmetry.space_group_name_H-M   'P 1'
#
loop_
_entity.id
_entity.type
_entity.pdbx_description
1 polymer ?
#
loop_
_entity_poly.entity_id
_entity_poly.type
_entity_poly.pdbx_seq_one_letter_code
_entity_poly.pdbx_strand_id
1 'polypeptide(L)'
;MMKTISCSSTKGFPRTSTSIFPRPLCASPGSRLPTRRRYRWALSCSTPPFSTTSSSENSFHQIPMKLKAGEDSNDPEIGQSEVRNQITLPQGLFGFPEIRSMDLVFDKEELPFMWLREEKQDGLAFIVLEPGGVIPNYSVEVADADVEVLGITGPEDTMILNIVTLPPDESGKIFLNLVGPIIVNRATLVAKQCIINNHEEFSARHVLDVGGEGL
;
A
#
# COMPACT_ATOMS: atom_id res chain seq x y z
N MET A 1 11.13 -11.59 24.29
CA MET A 1 12.14 -10.50 24.27
C MET A 1 11.85 -9.76 22.99
N MET A 2 11.15 -8.62 23.05
CA MET A 2 10.47 -8.04 21.88
C MET A 2 11.46 -7.61 20.79
N LYS A 3 11.10 -7.81 19.51
CA LYS A 3 11.89 -7.34 18.38
C LYS A 3 11.32 -6.02 17.85
N THR A 4 12.10 -4.96 17.95
CA THR A 4 11.83 -3.67 17.30
C THR A 4 12.31 -3.73 15.85
N ILE A 5 11.41 -3.49 14.90
CA ILE A 5 11.71 -3.32 13.49
C ILE A 5 11.69 -1.82 13.20
N SER A 6 12.87 -1.24 13.03
CA SER A 6 12.99 0.17 12.65
C SER A 6 12.85 0.32 11.14
N CYS A 7 11.99 1.24 10.71
CA CYS A 7 11.81 1.54 9.30
C CYS A 7 12.99 2.38 8.80
N SER A 8 14.04 1.71 8.31
CA SER A 8 15.18 2.35 7.66
C SER A 8 15.02 2.21 6.15
N SER A 9 14.82 3.33 5.46
CA SER A 9 14.80 3.38 4.00
C SER A 9 16.19 3.02 3.48
N THR A 10 16.44 1.74 3.23
CA THR A 10 17.60 1.25 2.46
C THR A 10 17.48 -0.25 2.25
N LYS A 11 16.71 -0.67 1.24
CA LYS A 11 17.05 -1.77 0.32
C LYS A 11 15.90 -1.97 -0.66
N GLY A 12 16.07 -1.44 -1.87
CA GLY A 12 15.31 -1.90 -3.02
C GLY A 12 15.56 -3.39 -3.27
N PHE A 13 14.65 -4.03 -4.00
CA PHE A 13 14.71 -5.43 -4.44
C PHE A 13 16.12 -5.85 -4.90
N PRO A 14 16.53 -7.13 -4.70
CA PRO A 14 17.81 -7.61 -5.18
C PRO A 14 17.94 -7.36 -6.68
N ARG A 15 18.88 -6.48 -7.04
CA ARG A 15 19.22 -6.17 -8.43
C ARG A 15 19.85 -7.42 -9.06
N THR A 16 19.25 -7.93 -10.11
CA THR A 16 20.00 -8.77 -11.05
C THR A 16 21.11 -7.94 -11.67
N SER A 17 22.32 -8.45 -11.53
CA SER A 17 23.57 -7.94 -12.09
C SER A 17 23.44 -7.66 -13.59
N THR A 18 23.71 -6.43 -14.02
CA THR A 18 24.69 -6.12 -15.08
C THR A 18 25.01 -4.62 -15.02
N SER A 19 26.29 -4.30 -14.84
CA SER A 19 26.82 -2.96 -14.97
C SER A 19 26.74 -2.49 -16.42
N ILE A 20 26.26 -1.27 -16.67
CA ILE A 20 26.84 -0.30 -17.61
C ILE A 20 26.35 1.08 -17.15
N PHE A 21 27.24 1.85 -16.52
CA PHE A 21 27.09 3.30 -16.41
C PHE A 21 27.68 3.95 -17.66
N PRO A 22 27.07 5.04 -18.16
CA PRO A 22 27.86 6.21 -18.48
C PRO A 22 27.44 7.44 -17.65
N ARG A 23 28.44 8.27 -17.38
CA ARG A 23 28.39 9.58 -16.72
C ARG A 23 27.59 10.63 -17.54
N PRO A 24 27.21 11.77 -16.93
CA PRO A 24 26.14 12.64 -17.43
C PRO A 24 26.63 13.58 -18.54
N LEU A 25 25.73 13.88 -19.48
CA LEU A 25 25.86 14.99 -20.43
C LEU A 25 24.79 16.03 -20.12
N CYS A 26 25.25 17.29 -20.01
CA CYS A 26 24.47 18.48 -19.73
C CYS A 26 23.34 18.75 -20.74
N ALA A 27 22.36 19.50 -20.25
CA ALA A 27 21.10 19.90 -20.87
C ALA A 27 21.19 20.77 -22.14
N SER A 28 20.11 20.79 -22.92
CA SER A 28 19.55 21.98 -23.57
C SER A 28 18.11 21.76 -24.06
N PRO A 29 17.33 22.83 -24.31
CA PRO A 29 15.89 22.87 -24.07
C PRO A 29 15.03 22.75 -25.34
N GLY A 30 13.80 22.29 -25.15
CA GLY A 30 12.70 22.54 -26.07
C GLY A 30 12.13 21.29 -26.73
N SER A 31 10.96 20.84 -26.27
CA SER A 31 9.74 20.87 -27.07
C SER A 31 8.57 20.19 -26.37
N ARG A 32 7.43 20.91 -26.36
CA ARG A 32 6.03 20.47 -26.33
C ARG A 32 5.68 19.26 -25.45
N LEU A 33 5.05 19.59 -24.32
CA LEU A 33 4.19 18.72 -23.53
C LEU A 33 3.11 18.05 -24.42
N PRO A 34 3.00 16.72 -24.46
CA PRO A 34 1.74 16.08 -24.81
C PRO A 34 0.77 16.17 -23.63
N THR A 35 -0.48 16.39 -24.01
CA THR A 35 -1.66 16.66 -23.21
C THR A 35 -1.90 15.70 -22.04
N ARG A 36 -2.17 16.28 -20.86
CA ARG A 36 -2.71 15.63 -19.66
C ARG A 36 -3.81 14.61 -20.01
N ARG A 37 -3.56 13.32 -19.79
CA ARG A 37 -4.65 12.35 -19.57
C ARG A 37 -5.29 12.67 -18.21
N ARG A 38 -6.50 13.21 -18.25
CA ARG A 38 -7.37 13.34 -17.08
C ARG A 38 -8.03 11.98 -16.85
N TYR A 39 -7.64 11.25 -15.81
CA TYR A 39 -8.47 10.17 -15.29
C TYR A 39 -9.70 10.81 -14.65
N ARG A 40 -10.86 10.63 -15.29
CA ARG A 40 -12.15 11.11 -14.82
C ARG A 40 -12.71 10.09 -13.85
N TRP A 41 -12.56 10.35 -12.55
CA TRP A 41 -13.22 9.58 -11.50
C TRP A 41 -14.74 9.79 -11.62
N ALA A 42 -15.48 8.74 -11.99
CA ALA A 42 -16.94 8.76 -11.99
C ALA A 42 -17.44 7.95 -10.78
N LEU A 43 -17.73 8.65 -9.68
CA LEU A 43 -18.55 8.14 -8.60
C LEU A 43 -20.01 8.11 -9.10
N SER A 44 -20.52 6.93 -9.43
CA SER A 44 -21.96 6.74 -9.61
C SER A 44 -22.58 6.41 -8.24
N CYS A 45 -23.11 7.43 -7.57
CA CYS A 45 -23.95 7.27 -6.39
C CYS A 45 -25.40 7.07 -6.84
N SER A 46 -25.91 5.85 -6.77
CA SER A 46 -27.36 5.60 -6.76
C SER A 46 -27.84 5.63 -5.31
N THR A 47 -28.53 6.71 -4.93
CA THR A 47 -29.20 6.86 -3.63
C THR A 47 -30.44 5.98 -3.52
N PRO A 48 -30.62 5.17 -2.48
CA PRO A 48 -31.94 4.78 -2.00
C PRO A 48 -32.44 5.77 -0.92
N PRO A 49 -33.77 5.87 -0.72
CA PRO A 49 -34.36 6.92 0.10
C PRO A 49 -34.19 6.67 1.61
N PHE A 50 -34.15 7.81 2.30
CA PHE A 50 -34.08 8.04 3.74
C PHE A 50 -35.00 7.12 4.56
N SER A 51 -34.46 6.50 5.61
CA SER A 51 -35.22 6.22 6.82
C SER A 51 -34.33 6.47 8.03
N THR A 52 -34.82 7.36 8.89
CA THR A 52 -34.19 7.83 10.11
C THR A 52 -34.23 6.73 11.16
N THR A 53 -33.11 6.42 11.78
CA THR A 53 -33.07 6.05 13.20
C THR A 53 -31.68 6.27 13.76
N SER A 54 -31.66 6.99 14.87
CA SER A 54 -30.50 7.26 15.71
C SER A 54 -30.05 5.98 16.40
N SER A 55 -28.80 5.57 16.18
CA SER A 55 -28.05 4.74 17.12
C SER A 55 -26.58 4.80 16.76
N SER A 56 -25.81 5.28 17.72
CA SER A 56 -24.37 5.38 17.74
C SER A 56 -23.72 4.00 17.67
N GLU A 57 -23.23 3.62 16.50
CA GLU A 57 -22.16 2.63 16.36
C GLU A 57 -21.23 3.13 15.25
N ASN A 58 -20.18 3.85 15.65
CA ASN A 58 -19.15 4.31 14.73
C ASN A 58 -18.26 3.10 14.38
N SER A 59 -18.78 2.26 13.49
CA SER A 59 -18.15 0.99 13.13
C SER A 59 -17.02 1.25 12.14
N PHE A 60 -15.79 1.11 12.63
CA PHE A 60 -14.53 1.38 11.95
C PHE A 60 -14.29 0.40 10.81
N HIS A 61 -14.62 0.80 9.58
CA HIS A 61 -14.36 -0.02 8.40
C HIS A 61 -13.30 0.65 7.54
N GLN A 62 -12.15 -0.03 7.42
CA GLN A 62 -11.28 0.14 6.25
C GLN A 62 -12.17 -0.12 5.03
N ILE A 63 -12.25 0.83 4.09
CA ILE A 63 -13.15 0.71 2.94
C ILE A 63 -12.36 0.02 1.83
N PRO A 64 -12.58 -1.28 1.57
CA PRO A 64 -11.96 -1.92 0.43
C PRO A 64 -12.55 -1.36 -0.87
N MET A 65 -11.71 -1.19 -1.88
CA MET A 65 -12.18 -0.89 -3.23
C MET A 65 -12.46 -2.21 -3.96
N LYS A 66 -13.58 -2.30 -4.66
CA LYS A 66 -13.85 -3.41 -5.58
C LYS A 66 -13.25 -3.12 -6.94
N LEU A 67 -12.48 -4.05 -7.47
CA LEU A 67 -11.92 -3.95 -8.82
C LEU A 67 -13.01 -4.21 -9.86
N LYS A 68 -13.42 -3.16 -10.56
CA LYS A 68 -14.20 -3.31 -11.80
C LYS A 68 -13.22 -3.56 -12.95
N ALA A 69 -13.20 -4.78 -13.47
CA ALA A 69 -12.50 -5.05 -14.73
C ALA A 69 -13.26 -4.32 -15.84
N GLY A 70 -12.64 -3.31 -16.45
CA GLY A 70 -13.16 -2.67 -17.66
C GLY A 70 -12.76 -3.49 -18.87
N GLU A 71 -13.73 -4.09 -19.55
CA GLU A 71 -13.61 -4.40 -20.98
C GLU A 71 -13.70 -3.07 -21.72
N ASP A 72 -12.64 -2.65 -22.40
CA ASP A 72 -12.70 -1.81 -23.61
C ASP A 72 -11.31 -1.61 -24.21
N SER A 73 -11.19 -2.00 -25.49
CA SER A 73 -10.25 -1.51 -26.50
C SER A 73 -8.81 -2.04 -26.51
N ASN A 74 -8.52 -2.87 -27.53
CA ASN A 74 -7.17 -3.14 -28.03
C ASN A 74 -6.45 -1.82 -28.40
N ASP A 75 -5.44 -1.44 -27.63
CA ASP A 75 -4.41 -0.48 -28.03
C ASP A 75 -3.03 -1.11 -27.73
N PRO A 76 -2.26 -1.54 -28.76
CA PRO A 76 -1.03 -2.28 -28.55
C PRO A 76 0.18 -1.35 -28.65
N GLU A 77 0.52 -0.58 -27.59
CA GLU A 77 1.90 -0.10 -27.39
C GLU A 77 2.13 0.61 -26.03
N ILE A 78 3.16 0.14 -25.29
CA ILE A 78 3.88 0.77 -24.14
C ILE A 78 3.14 0.70 -22.79
N GLY A 79 3.59 0.00 -21.73
CA GLY A 79 4.79 -0.81 -21.50
C GLY A 79 4.62 -1.66 -20.23
N GLN A 80 5.24 -2.84 -20.22
CA GLN A 80 5.22 -3.81 -19.11
C GLN A 80 6.08 -3.30 -17.93
N SER A 81 5.60 -2.30 -17.18
CA SER A 81 6.31 -1.71 -16.02
C SER A 81 5.77 -2.17 -14.66
N GLU A 82 4.57 -2.75 -14.62
CA GLU A 82 3.99 -3.25 -13.36
C GLU A 82 4.77 -4.47 -12.83
N VAL A 83 5.28 -4.35 -11.61
CA VAL A 83 5.91 -5.47 -10.89
C VAL A 83 4.86 -6.06 -9.97
N ARG A 84 4.67 -7.39 -10.06
CA ARG A 84 3.70 -8.15 -9.27
C ARG A 84 4.41 -9.21 -8.43
N ASN A 85 4.12 -9.24 -7.14
CA ASN A 85 4.55 -10.29 -6.22
C ASN A 85 3.34 -10.84 -5.46
N GLN A 86 3.11 -12.15 -5.51
CA GLN A 86 2.04 -12.77 -4.73
C GLN A 86 2.49 -12.96 -3.29
N ILE A 87 1.73 -12.43 -2.34
CA ILE A 87 1.95 -12.63 -0.90
C ILE A 87 0.95 -13.64 -0.34
N THR A 88 1.41 -14.45 0.61
CA THR A 88 0.58 -15.43 1.33
C THR A 88 0.15 -14.83 2.66
N LEU A 89 -1.14 -14.95 3.01
CA LEU A 89 -1.73 -14.44 4.24
C LEU A 89 -2.36 -15.60 5.02
N PRO A 90 -1.59 -16.40 5.79
CA PRO A 90 -2.12 -17.62 6.43
C PRO A 90 -3.31 -17.37 7.36
N GLN A 91 -3.36 -16.18 7.98
CA GLN A 91 -4.41 -15.75 8.90
C GLN A 91 -5.41 -14.75 8.27
N GLY A 92 -5.22 -14.42 6.99
CA GLY A 92 -5.95 -13.35 6.32
C GLY A 92 -5.68 -11.94 6.83
N LEU A 93 -6.60 -11.04 6.53
CA LEU A 93 -6.59 -9.65 7.01
C LEU A 93 -7.66 -9.47 8.09
N PHE A 94 -7.53 -8.44 8.91
CA PHE A 94 -8.57 -8.08 9.88
C PHE A 94 -9.86 -7.74 9.14
N GLY A 95 -10.96 -8.40 9.53
CA GLY A 95 -12.24 -8.31 8.83
C GLY A 95 -12.38 -9.23 7.60
N PHE A 96 -11.29 -9.85 7.13
CA PHE A 96 -11.27 -10.74 5.96
C PHE A 96 -10.37 -11.99 6.19
N PRO A 97 -10.70 -12.87 7.15
CA PRO A 97 -9.89 -14.05 7.50
C PRO A 97 -9.86 -15.14 6.39
N GLU A 98 -10.78 -15.07 5.44
CA GLU A 98 -10.89 -15.99 4.30
C GLU A 98 -9.89 -15.71 3.18
N ILE A 99 -9.35 -14.48 3.11
CA ILE A 99 -8.37 -14.12 2.09
C ILE A 99 -7.03 -14.74 2.45
N ARG A 100 -6.55 -15.71 1.67
CA ARG A 100 -5.28 -16.42 1.95
C ARG A 100 -4.09 -15.99 1.10
N SER A 101 -4.33 -15.18 0.08
CA SER A 101 -3.30 -14.65 -0.80
C SER A 101 -3.79 -13.39 -1.49
N MET A 102 -2.88 -12.46 -1.73
CA MET A 102 -3.13 -11.25 -2.51
C MET A 102 -1.87 -10.89 -3.30
N ASP A 103 -2.01 -10.12 -4.35
CA ASP A 103 -0.91 -9.60 -5.14
C ASP A 103 -0.52 -8.21 -4.67
N LEU A 104 0.76 -8.03 -4.35
CA LEU A 104 1.40 -6.74 -4.21
C LEU A 104 1.86 -6.28 -5.59
N VAL A 105 1.20 -5.25 -6.12
CA VAL A 105 1.44 -4.69 -7.45
C VAL A 105 1.90 -3.24 -7.30
N PHE A 106 2.96 -2.87 -8.00
CA PHE A 106 3.42 -1.48 -8.03
C PHE A 106 3.98 -1.08 -9.40
N ASP A 107 3.80 0.19 -9.73
CA ASP A 107 4.56 0.88 -10.78
C ASP A 107 5.56 1.83 -10.12
N LYS A 108 6.74 1.96 -10.71
CA LYS A 108 7.76 2.92 -10.26
C LYS A 108 7.26 4.36 -10.31
N GLU A 109 6.37 4.69 -11.24
CA GLU A 109 5.80 6.04 -11.37
C GLU A 109 4.76 6.36 -10.29
N GLU A 110 4.17 5.33 -9.67
CA GLU A 110 3.14 5.48 -8.62
C GLU A 110 3.70 5.37 -7.19
N LEU A 111 4.98 5.00 -7.06
CA LEU A 111 5.64 4.97 -5.75
C LEU A 111 5.53 6.33 -5.04
N PRO A 112 5.25 6.35 -3.73
CA PRO A 112 5.32 5.21 -2.80
C PRO A 112 4.04 4.38 -2.68
N PHE A 113 2.99 4.66 -3.46
CA PHE A 113 1.73 3.95 -3.37
C PHE A 113 1.77 2.65 -4.18
N MET A 114 1.16 1.60 -3.64
CA MET A 114 1.10 0.27 -4.21
C MET A 114 -0.30 -0.32 -4.02
N TRP A 115 -0.61 -1.36 -4.78
CA TRP A 115 -1.86 -2.10 -4.66
C TRP A 115 -1.62 -3.43 -3.98
N LEU A 116 -2.44 -3.73 -2.99
CA LEU A 116 -2.60 -5.08 -2.44
C LEU A 116 -3.98 -5.59 -2.85
N ARG A 117 -4.05 -6.51 -3.82
CA ARG A 117 -5.33 -6.91 -4.43
C ARG A 117 -5.47 -8.40 -4.68
N GLU A 118 -6.70 -8.92 -4.64
CA GLU A 118 -7.00 -10.25 -5.17
C GLU A 118 -6.96 -10.24 -6.71
N GLU A 119 -6.60 -11.37 -7.32
CA GLU A 119 -6.60 -11.52 -8.80
C GLU A 119 -8.01 -11.63 -9.39
N LYS A 120 -9.00 -12.02 -8.58
CA LYS A 120 -10.37 -12.25 -9.05
C LYS A 120 -11.07 -10.94 -9.45
N GLN A 121 -11.92 -11.02 -10.46
CA GLN A 121 -12.82 -9.94 -10.85
C GLN A 121 -13.72 -9.56 -9.66
N ASP A 122 -13.90 -8.25 -9.41
CA ASP A 122 -14.57 -7.70 -8.21
C ASP A 122 -13.94 -8.10 -6.87
N GLY A 123 -12.68 -8.56 -6.89
CA GLY A 123 -11.89 -8.85 -5.71
C GLY A 123 -11.57 -7.61 -4.87
N LEU A 124 -11.21 -7.86 -3.62
CA LEU A 124 -10.83 -6.81 -2.69
C LEU A 124 -9.47 -6.23 -3.08
N ALA A 125 -9.38 -4.91 -3.04
CA ALA A 125 -8.14 -4.18 -3.26
C ALA A 125 -7.97 -3.09 -2.19
N PHE A 126 -6.73 -2.98 -1.71
CA PHE A 126 -6.28 -1.95 -0.79
C PHE A 126 -5.13 -1.17 -1.42
N ILE A 127 -5.12 0.13 -1.21
CA ILE A 127 -3.92 0.94 -1.44
C ILE A 127 -3.04 0.76 -0.20
N VAL A 128 -1.78 0.44 -0.42
CA VAL A 128 -0.78 0.31 0.63
C VAL A 128 0.45 1.16 0.29
N LEU A 129 1.24 1.50 1.29
CA LEU A 129 2.55 2.13 1.08
C LEU A 129 3.57 1.61 2.08
N GLU A 130 4.84 1.66 1.71
CA GLU A 130 5.95 1.44 2.64
C GLU A 130 6.24 2.78 3.36
N PRO A 131 6.13 2.84 4.70
CA PRO A 131 6.21 4.10 5.44
C PRO A 131 7.64 4.65 5.52
N GLY A 132 8.64 3.86 5.13
CA GLY A 132 10.06 4.22 5.21
C GLY A 132 10.39 5.42 4.35
N GLY A 133 10.91 6.48 4.97
CA GLY A 133 11.20 7.75 4.29
C GLY A 133 9.98 8.63 4.04
N VAL A 134 8.76 8.14 4.31
CA VAL A 134 7.52 8.91 4.25
C VAL A 134 7.12 9.40 5.64
N ILE A 135 7.24 8.52 6.64
CA ILE A 135 6.87 8.81 8.03
C ILE A 135 8.14 8.81 8.88
N PRO A 136 8.56 9.97 9.39
CA PRO A 136 9.75 10.04 10.23
C PRO A 136 9.52 9.29 11.53
N ASN A 137 10.57 8.60 12.01
CA ASN A 137 10.58 7.88 13.28
C ASN A 137 9.52 6.79 13.43
N TYR A 138 8.95 6.28 12.33
CA TYR A 138 8.05 5.13 12.41
C TYR A 138 8.85 3.85 12.71
N SER A 139 8.56 3.24 13.86
CA SER A 139 9.18 1.98 14.31
C SER A 139 8.11 1.04 14.84
N VAL A 140 8.23 -0.23 14.48
CA VAL A 140 7.19 -1.23 14.73
C VAL A 140 7.72 -2.27 15.69
N GLU A 141 7.02 -2.48 16.80
CA GLU A 141 7.28 -3.59 17.71
C GLU A 141 6.23 -4.67 17.51
N VAL A 142 6.66 -5.87 17.13
CA VAL A 142 5.78 -7.03 16.92
C VAL A 142 5.99 -8.09 18.00
N ALA A 143 4.95 -8.86 18.28
CA ALA A 143 5.02 -9.95 19.23
C ALA A 143 5.89 -11.10 18.71
N ASP A 144 6.56 -11.81 19.61
CA ASP A 144 7.44 -12.94 19.27
C ASP A 144 6.67 -14.04 18.50
N ALA A 145 5.40 -14.27 18.85
CA ALA A 145 4.52 -15.21 18.14
C ALA A 145 4.26 -14.81 16.67
N ASP A 146 4.21 -13.51 16.37
CA ASP A 146 4.03 -13.01 15.00
C ASP A 146 5.32 -13.17 14.19
N VAL A 147 6.47 -12.90 14.82
CA VAL A 147 7.81 -13.13 14.24
C VAL A 147 7.99 -14.60 13.86
N GLU A 148 7.56 -15.53 14.71
CA GLU A 148 7.60 -16.97 14.44
C GLU A 148 6.70 -17.36 13.27
N VAL A 149 5.46 -16.87 13.24
CA VAL A 149 4.51 -17.13 12.13
C VAL A 149 5.04 -16.60 10.79
N LEU A 150 5.70 -15.44 10.81
CA LEU A 150 6.28 -14.81 9.63
C LEU A 150 7.65 -15.39 9.24
N GLY A 151 8.26 -16.23 10.09
CA GLY A 151 9.59 -16.78 9.87
C GLY A 151 10.67 -15.71 9.76
N ILE A 152 10.54 -14.61 10.50
CA ILE A 152 11.47 -13.46 10.41
C ILE A 152 12.72 -13.73 11.24
N THR A 153 13.88 -13.76 10.58
CA THR A 153 15.18 -13.91 11.21
C THR A 153 15.77 -12.58 11.68
N GLY A 154 15.67 -11.54 10.85
CA GLY A 154 16.11 -10.17 11.18
C GLY A 154 15.23 -9.08 10.58
N PRO A 155 15.37 -7.82 11.02
CA PRO A 155 14.61 -6.69 10.48
C PRO A 155 14.85 -6.45 8.97
N GLU A 156 16.03 -6.79 8.46
CA GLU A 156 16.40 -6.69 7.05
C GLU A 156 15.55 -7.56 6.12
N ASP A 157 14.96 -8.63 6.65
CA ASP A 157 14.11 -9.56 5.92
C ASP A 157 12.67 -9.05 5.85
N THR A 158 12.37 -7.88 6.40
CA THR A 158 10.99 -7.40 6.57
C THR A 158 10.65 -6.24 5.63
N MET A 159 9.43 -6.28 5.13
CA MET A 159 8.78 -5.16 4.47
C MET A 159 7.55 -4.80 5.30
N ILE A 160 7.38 -3.51 5.56
CA ILE A 160 6.25 -2.98 6.33
C ILE A 160 5.33 -2.26 5.35
N LEU A 161 4.07 -2.65 5.30
CA LEU A 161 3.04 -2.04 4.45
C LEU A 161 1.93 -1.48 5.33
N ASN A 162 1.61 -0.20 5.17
CA ASN A 162 0.48 0.42 5.83
C ASN A 162 -0.68 0.61 4.86
N ILE A 163 -1.88 0.21 5.28
CA ILE A 163 -3.10 0.41 4.51
C ILE A 163 -3.46 1.90 4.50
N VAL A 164 -3.69 2.42 3.30
CA VAL A 164 -4.11 3.77 3.02
C VAL A 164 -5.63 3.84 3.00
N THR A 165 -6.19 4.86 3.64
CA THR A 165 -7.62 5.14 3.66
C THR A 165 -7.90 6.52 3.08
N LEU A 166 -8.78 6.57 2.09
CA LEU A 166 -9.30 7.80 1.50
C LEU A 166 -10.72 8.04 2.06
N PRO A 167 -10.98 9.14 2.76
CA PRO A 167 -12.31 9.47 3.24
C PRO A 167 -13.22 9.85 2.05
N PRO A 168 -14.54 9.57 2.14
CA PRO A 168 -15.49 9.88 1.08
C PRO A 168 -15.84 11.36 0.97
N ASP A 169 -15.39 12.20 1.91
CA ASP A 169 -15.79 13.60 2.05
C ASP A 169 -15.12 14.57 1.06
N GLU A 170 -14.48 14.05 0.00
CA GLU A 170 -13.71 14.79 -1.02
C GLU A 170 -12.64 15.74 -0.44
N SER A 171 -12.28 15.59 0.84
CA SER A 171 -11.34 16.48 1.53
C SER A 171 -9.91 16.41 1.00
N GLY A 172 -9.61 15.42 0.14
CA GLY A 172 -8.27 15.14 -0.35
C GLY A 172 -7.31 14.61 0.71
N LYS A 173 -7.79 14.35 1.94
CA LYS A 173 -6.97 13.84 3.03
C LYS A 173 -6.66 12.36 2.80
N ILE A 174 -5.43 11.98 3.05
CA ILE A 174 -4.99 10.59 3.02
C ILE A 174 -4.69 10.17 4.45
N PHE A 175 -5.19 9.00 4.86
CA PHE A 175 -4.92 8.45 6.19
C PHE A 175 -4.16 7.13 6.10
N LEU A 176 -3.31 6.86 7.07
CA LEU A 176 -2.59 5.61 7.24
C LEU A 176 -2.97 4.94 8.55
N ASN A 177 -3.18 3.63 8.51
CA ASN A 177 -3.27 2.83 9.74
C ASN A 177 -1.87 2.42 10.19
N LEU A 178 -1.29 3.16 11.14
CA LEU A 178 0.04 2.88 11.68
C LEU A 178 0.04 1.84 12.81
N VAL A 179 -1.12 1.56 13.39
CA VAL A 179 -1.28 0.57 14.47
C VAL A 179 -1.38 -0.85 13.91
N GLY A 180 -1.94 -1.00 12.71
CA GLY A 180 -2.23 -2.28 12.06
C GLY A 180 -1.46 -2.53 10.76
N PRO A 181 -0.11 -2.46 10.71
CA PRO A 181 0.65 -2.71 9.50
C PRO A 181 0.54 -4.17 9.05
N ILE A 182 0.73 -4.39 7.76
CA ILE A 182 0.99 -5.70 7.17
C ILE A 182 2.51 -5.88 7.14
N ILE A 183 2.99 -6.86 7.89
CA ILE A 183 4.40 -7.24 7.90
C ILE A 183 4.58 -8.38 6.91
N VAL A 184 5.51 -8.23 5.99
CA VAL A 184 5.83 -9.20 4.94
C VAL A 184 7.27 -9.65 5.10
N ASN A 185 7.50 -10.96 5.12
CA ASN A 185 8.84 -11.52 4.98
C ASN A 185 9.26 -11.44 3.51
N ARG A 186 10.31 -10.67 3.20
CA ARG A 186 10.79 -10.42 1.83
C ARG A 186 11.29 -11.68 1.13
N ALA A 187 11.78 -12.67 1.88
CA ALA A 187 12.31 -13.90 1.30
C ALA A 187 11.21 -14.91 0.96
N THR A 188 10.20 -15.04 1.84
CA THR A 188 9.15 -16.06 1.69
C THR A 188 7.83 -15.51 1.15
N LEU A 189 7.66 -14.18 1.14
CA LEU A 189 6.41 -13.46 0.84
C LEU A 189 5.23 -13.88 1.73
N VAL A 190 5.51 -14.48 2.89
CA VAL A 190 4.52 -14.70 3.94
C VAL A 190 4.26 -13.38 4.66
N ALA A 191 2.99 -13.04 4.80
CA ALA A 191 2.53 -11.79 5.35
C ALA A 191 1.50 -11.99 6.46
N LYS A 192 1.44 -11.02 7.37
CA LYS A 192 0.47 -10.97 8.45
C LYS A 192 0.15 -9.53 8.80
N GLN A 193 -1.13 -9.21 8.93
CA GLN A 193 -1.56 -7.96 9.55
C GLN A 193 -1.40 -8.08 11.07
N CYS A 194 -0.55 -7.24 11.65
CA CYS A 194 -0.20 -7.29 13.07
C CYS A 194 -0.77 -6.07 13.79
N ILE A 195 -1.11 -6.22 15.07
CA ILE A 195 -1.29 -5.07 15.97
C ILE A 195 0.06 -4.85 16.65
N ILE A 196 0.63 -3.66 16.49
CA ILE A 196 1.95 -3.36 17.06
C ILE A 196 1.87 -3.19 18.58
N ASN A 197 2.91 -3.61 19.31
CA ASN A 197 2.93 -3.52 20.77
C ASN A 197 3.01 -2.07 21.25
N ASN A 198 3.82 -1.24 20.57
CA ASN A 198 3.96 0.20 20.82
C ASN A 198 2.84 1.04 20.17
N HIS A 199 1.62 0.49 20.06
CA HIS A 199 0.48 1.15 19.42
C HIS A 199 0.09 2.49 20.08
N GLU A 200 0.43 2.71 21.35
CA GLU A 200 0.18 3.97 22.06
C GLU A 200 0.94 5.17 21.44
N GLU A 201 2.04 4.91 20.74
CA GLU A 201 2.86 5.93 20.06
C GLU A 201 2.30 6.32 18.69
N PHE A 202 1.35 5.55 18.15
CA PHE A 202 0.89 5.66 16.77
C PHE A 202 -0.63 5.77 16.66
N SER A 203 -1.09 6.24 15.50
CA SER A 203 -2.52 6.43 15.23
C SER A 203 -3.00 5.50 14.12
N ALA A 204 -4.18 4.91 14.32
CA ALA A 204 -4.90 4.17 13.27
C ALA A 204 -5.45 5.09 12.16
N ARG A 205 -5.43 6.41 12.36
CA ARG A 205 -5.81 7.45 11.38
C ARG A 205 -4.75 8.54 11.33
N HIS A 206 -3.51 8.16 11.06
CA HIS A 206 -2.44 9.13 10.86
C HIS A 206 -2.67 9.88 9.54
N VAL A 207 -2.71 11.21 9.57
CA VAL A 207 -2.85 12.02 8.35
C VAL A 207 -1.52 12.01 7.62
N LEU A 208 -1.52 11.56 6.37
CA LEU A 208 -0.40 11.73 5.48
C LEU A 208 -0.46 13.14 4.88
N ASP A 209 0.49 13.99 5.26
CA ASP A 209 0.65 15.30 4.63
C ASP A 209 1.39 15.11 3.30
N VAL A 210 0.67 15.21 2.19
CA VAL A 210 1.23 15.16 0.83
C VAL A 210 1.61 16.58 0.36
N GLY A 211 1.70 17.56 1.28
CA GLY A 211 2.02 18.96 1.04
C GLY A 211 3.40 19.16 0.44
N GLY A 212 3.41 19.65 -0.80
CA GLY A 212 4.56 19.65 -1.70
C GLY A 212 5.71 20.55 -1.28
N GLU A 213 6.90 19.96 -1.25
CA GLU A 213 8.16 20.40 -1.86
C GLU A 213 9.10 19.19 -1.80
N GLY A 214 9.46 18.59 -2.95
CA GLY A 214 10.56 17.62 -3.01
C GLY A 214 10.24 16.18 -3.44
N LEU A 215 9.37 15.97 -4.43
CA LEU A 215 9.54 14.88 -5.40
C LEU A 215 10.00 15.47 -6.74
#